data_AF-A0A3N5N6I0-F1
#
_entry.id   AF-A0A3N5N6I0-F1
#
_cell.length_a   1.000
_cell.length_b   1.000
_cell.length_c   1.000
_cell.angle_alpha   90.00
_cell.angle_beta   90.00
_cell.angle_gamma   90.00
#
_symmetry.space_group_name_H-M   'P 1'
#
loop_
_entity.id
_entity.type
_entity.pdbx_description
1 polymer ?
#
loop_
_entity_poly.entity_id
_entity_poly.type
_entity_poly.pdbx_seq_one_letter_code
_entity_poly.pdbx_strand_id
1 'polypeptide(L)'
;MTCYVLEGGYRSYRRYLREQFSLPCNLKVIGGKTGSGKTAILQYLGKAGEQVIDLEGIAHHKGSAFGALGESPQPATEQFENDLLERLSGVDRARPLWIEDESRNIGKCVIPGEFYDRMLEGELFFLDIPVEARAGYLVGEYAAAEPGQLKACIARIEKKLGGDRTREALEAVDRKDFFHAAMITLHYYDRAYMYSLEKNHKRYRVISSGVVDAGINAALLQNNLSSG
;
A
#
# COMPACT_ATOMS: atom_id res chain seq x y z
N MET A 1 35.17 -1.13 5.10
CA MET A 1 33.81 -1.46 5.56
C MET A 1 33.92 -1.83 7.03
N THR A 2 33.44 -0.97 7.93
CA THR A 2 33.52 -1.19 9.38
C THR A 2 32.33 -2.06 9.78
N CYS A 3 32.58 -3.24 10.35
CA CYS A 3 31.54 -4.12 10.84
C CYS A 3 31.45 -3.96 12.35
N TYR A 4 30.28 -3.59 12.87
CA TYR A 4 30.04 -3.40 14.29
C TYR A 4 29.33 -4.62 14.87
N VAL A 5 29.85 -5.16 15.97
CA VAL A 5 29.21 -6.28 16.68
C VAL A 5 28.12 -5.72 17.58
N LEU A 6 26.88 -6.21 17.41
CA LEU A 6 25.77 -5.87 18.28
C LEU A 6 26.01 -6.48 19.67
N GLU A 7 26.08 -5.64 20.70
CA GLU A 7 26.11 -6.11 22.09
C GLU A 7 24.83 -6.91 22.41
N GLY A 8 25.01 -8.14 22.90
CA GLY A 8 23.90 -9.07 23.17
C GLY A 8 23.35 -9.82 21.94
N GLY A 9 23.94 -9.62 20.76
CA GLY A 9 23.67 -10.39 19.55
C GLY A 9 22.25 -10.25 18.99
N TYR A 10 21.88 -11.17 18.10
CA TYR A 10 20.62 -11.09 17.33
C TYR A 10 19.36 -11.05 18.21
N ARG A 11 19.35 -11.76 19.34
CA ARG A 11 18.19 -11.77 20.25
C ARG A 11 17.93 -10.39 20.87
N SER A 12 18.97 -9.69 21.27
CA SER A 12 18.86 -8.32 21.80
C SER A 12 18.38 -7.35 20.71
N TYR A 13 18.88 -7.50 19.48
CA TYR A 13 18.43 -6.69 18.35
C TYR A 13 16.94 -6.89 18.02
N ARG A 14 16.45 -8.14 18.04
CA ARG A 14 15.01 -8.42 17.84
C ARG A 14 14.13 -7.85 18.95
N ARG A 15 14.64 -7.77 20.18
CA ARG A 15 13.94 -7.08 21.27
C ARG A 15 13.89 -5.57 21.03
N TYR A 16 15.04 -4.99 20.68
CA TYR A 16 15.15 -3.58 20.35
C TYR A 16 14.18 -3.18 19.21
N LEU A 17 14.12 -3.95 18.12
CA LEU A 17 13.16 -3.75 17.03
C LEU A 17 11.71 -3.65 17.55
N ARG A 18 11.27 -4.62 18.36
CA ARG A 18 9.93 -4.63 18.94
C ARG A 18 9.66 -3.39 19.80
N GLU A 19 10.62 -3.01 20.63
CA GLU A 19 10.53 -1.79 21.46
C GLU A 19 10.36 -0.54 20.58
N GLN A 20 11.13 -0.42 19.50
CA GLN A 20 11.04 0.72 18.56
C GLN A 20 9.71 0.78 17.81
N PHE A 21 9.14 -0.35 17.43
CA PHE A 21 7.83 -0.44 16.78
C PHE A 21 6.67 -0.11 17.72
N SER A 22 6.85 -0.30 19.03
CA SER A 22 5.84 0.04 20.05
C SER A 22 5.76 1.54 20.38
N LEU A 23 6.79 2.31 20.01
CA LEU A 23 6.86 3.74 20.32
C LEU A 23 5.71 4.51 19.64
N PRO A 24 5.04 5.44 20.33
CA PRO A 24 4.01 6.27 19.73
C PRO A 24 4.51 7.01 18.50
N CYS A 25 3.65 7.14 17.50
CA CYS A 25 3.92 7.90 16.29
C CYS A 25 2.62 8.57 15.82
N ASN A 26 2.70 9.82 15.39
CA ASN A 26 1.56 10.56 14.86
C ASN A 26 1.25 10.13 13.42
N LEU A 27 0.75 8.90 13.26
CA LEU A 27 0.48 8.30 11.95
C LEU A 27 -0.74 8.95 11.28
N LYS A 28 -0.55 9.34 10.02
CA LYS A 28 -1.59 9.77 9.08
C LYS A 28 -1.67 8.73 7.97
N VAL A 29 -2.73 7.94 7.98
CA VAL A 29 -2.83 6.76 7.14
C VAL A 29 -3.62 7.12 5.89
N ILE A 30 -3.04 6.87 4.72
CA ILE A 30 -3.68 7.09 3.42
C ILE A 30 -4.40 5.79 3.04
N GLY A 31 -5.72 5.80 3.19
CA GLY A 31 -6.61 4.76 2.72
C GLY A 31 -7.05 5.00 1.28
N GLY A 32 -7.45 3.94 0.60
CA GLY A 32 -7.93 4.02 -0.78
C GLY A 32 -7.99 2.65 -1.43
N LYS A 33 -8.98 2.48 -2.32
CA LYS A 33 -9.14 1.27 -3.12
C LYS A 33 -7.92 1.06 -4.05
N THR A 34 -7.73 -0.16 -4.54
CA THR A 34 -6.65 -0.48 -5.48
C THR A 34 -6.71 0.43 -6.71
N GLY A 35 -5.55 0.93 -7.15
CA GLY A 35 -5.45 1.87 -8.26
C GLY A 35 -5.63 3.35 -7.89
N SER A 36 -5.77 3.70 -6.62
CA SER A 36 -5.86 5.11 -6.16
C SER A 36 -4.54 5.90 -6.15
N GLY A 37 -3.40 5.28 -6.51
CA GLY A 37 -2.11 5.99 -6.60
C GLY A 37 -1.44 6.36 -5.27
N LYS A 38 -1.72 5.61 -4.18
CA LYS A 38 -1.24 5.92 -2.81
C LYS A 38 0.29 6.14 -2.73
N THR A 39 1.06 5.24 -3.35
CA THR A 39 2.54 5.31 -3.38
C THR A 39 3.03 6.61 -4.03
N ALA A 40 2.44 7.00 -5.16
CA ALA A 40 2.80 8.23 -5.86
C ALA A 40 2.45 9.48 -5.03
N ILE A 41 1.32 9.45 -4.31
CA ILE A 41 0.92 10.51 -3.39
C ILE A 41 1.92 10.64 -2.23
N LEU A 42 2.34 9.54 -1.61
CA LEU A 42 3.36 9.56 -0.55
C LEU A 42 4.69 10.12 -1.03
N GLN A 43 5.14 9.71 -2.22
CA GLN A 43 6.37 10.24 -2.81
C GLN A 43 6.25 11.75 -3.08
N TYR A 44 5.08 12.22 -3.50
CA TYR A 44 4.82 13.66 -3.67
C TYR A 44 4.87 14.41 -2.34
N LEU A 45 4.20 13.91 -1.30
CA LEU A 45 4.23 14.47 0.05
C LEU A 45 5.66 14.55 0.60
N GLY A 46 6.45 13.48 0.43
CA GLY A 46 7.86 13.45 0.83
C GLY A 46 8.70 14.52 0.12
N LYS A 47 8.50 14.69 -1.20
CA LYS A 47 9.15 15.77 -1.97
C LYS A 47 8.72 17.17 -1.52
N ALA A 48 7.51 17.31 -0.97
CA ALA A 48 6.99 18.54 -0.40
C ALA A 48 7.46 18.80 1.05
N GLY A 49 8.28 17.92 1.63
CA GLY A 49 8.88 18.09 2.97
C GLY A 49 8.11 17.44 4.12
N GLU A 50 7.07 16.66 3.82
CA GLU A 50 6.38 15.84 4.81
C GLU A 50 7.18 14.58 5.16
N GLN A 51 6.94 14.03 6.35
CA GLN A 51 7.53 12.73 6.71
C GLN A 51 6.65 11.62 6.13
N VAL A 52 7.28 10.68 5.42
CA VAL A 52 6.58 9.58 4.76
C VAL A 52 7.32 8.26 4.96
N ILE A 53 6.57 7.17 5.08
CA ILE A 53 7.06 5.80 4.95
C ILE A 53 6.24 5.13 3.86
N ASP A 54 6.93 4.65 2.83
CA ASP A 54 6.39 3.89 1.70
C ASP A 54 6.57 2.40 2.00
N LEU A 55 5.54 1.77 2.58
CA LEU A 55 5.59 0.36 2.98
C LEU A 55 5.67 -0.58 1.79
N GLU A 56 4.98 -0.27 0.70
CA GLU A 56 5.00 -1.06 -0.54
C GLU A 56 6.40 -1.02 -1.16
N GLY A 57 7.05 0.14 -1.14
CA GLY A 57 8.41 0.37 -1.60
C GLY A 57 9.45 -0.37 -0.77
N ILE A 58 9.30 -0.43 0.56
CA ILE A 58 10.18 -1.26 1.41
C ILE A 58 9.95 -2.75 1.15
N ALA A 59 8.70 -3.16 0.90
CA ALA A 59 8.36 -4.56 0.62
C ALA A 59 8.69 -5.00 -0.81
N HIS A 60 8.99 -4.07 -1.73
CA HIS A 60 8.99 -4.32 -3.18
C HIS A 60 7.69 -5.00 -3.66
N HIS A 61 6.55 -4.53 -3.17
CA HIS A 61 5.26 -5.15 -3.47
C HIS A 61 4.06 -4.23 -3.26
N LYS A 62 3.24 -4.04 -4.30
CA LYS A 62 2.06 -3.15 -4.30
C LYS A 62 0.78 -3.76 -3.70
N GLY A 63 0.89 -4.45 -2.56
CA GLY A 63 -0.26 -4.92 -1.75
C GLY A 63 -1.31 -5.85 -2.40
N SER A 64 -1.12 -6.33 -3.64
CA SER A 64 -2.15 -7.03 -4.43
C SER A 64 -1.63 -8.28 -5.15
N ALA A 65 -2.50 -9.04 -5.81
CA ALA A 65 -2.06 -10.21 -6.59
C ALA A 65 -1.18 -9.82 -7.80
N PHE A 66 -1.28 -8.56 -8.23
CA PHE A 66 -0.45 -7.91 -9.25
C PHE A 66 0.78 -7.23 -8.65
N GLY A 67 0.88 -7.16 -7.32
CA GLY A 67 1.81 -6.27 -6.62
C GLY A 67 3.29 -6.59 -6.81
N ALA A 68 3.64 -7.79 -7.28
CA ALA A 68 5.02 -8.16 -7.62
C ALA A 68 5.40 -7.84 -9.08
N LEU A 69 4.45 -7.46 -9.94
CA LEU A 69 4.74 -7.17 -11.34
C LEU A 69 5.53 -5.86 -11.46
N GLY A 70 6.66 -5.93 -12.16
CA GLY A 70 7.56 -4.79 -12.35
C GLY A 70 8.40 -4.46 -11.11
N GLU A 71 8.25 -5.21 -10.01
CA GLU A 71 8.98 -4.97 -8.77
C GLU A 71 10.26 -5.80 -8.65
N SER A 72 11.18 -5.31 -7.82
CA SER A 72 12.34 -6.10 -7.39
C SER A 72 11.91 -7.29 -6.51
N PRO A 73 12.77 -8.31 -6.33
CA PRO A 73 12.47 -9.41 -5.41
C PRO A 73 12.17 -8.88 -4.00
N GLN A 74 11.06 -9.37 -3.41
CA GLN A 74 10.69 -8.99 -2.04
C GLN A 74 11.79 -9.41 -1.05
N PRO A 75 12.13 -8.56 -0.08
CA PRO A 75 13.05 -8.92 0.99
C PRO A 75 12.47 -10.05 1.87
N ALA A 76 13.32 -10.69 2.68
CA ALA A 76 12.82 -11.52 3.78
C ALA A 76 12.09 -10.63 4.79
N THR A 77 11.17 -11.20 5.57
CA THR A 77 10.42 -10.46 6.59
C THR A 77 11.35 -9.76 7.58
N GLU A 78 12.44 -10.43 7.99
CA GLU A 78 13.43 -9.83 8.89
C GLU A 78 14.14 -8.62 8.25
N GLN A 79 14.42 -8.68 6.95
CA GLN A 79 15.05 -7.55 6.25
C GLN A 79 14.06 -6.40 6.06
N PHE A 80 12.80 -6.69 5.71
CA PHE A 80 11.73 -5.69 5.68
C PHE A 80 11.60 -4.95 7.02
N GLU A 81 11.65 -5.66 8.14
CA GLU A 81 11.61 -5.04 9.47
C GLU A 81 12.84 -4.14 9.74
N ASN A 82 14.03 -4.57 9.31
CA ASN A 82 15.24 -3.77 9.47
C ASN A 82 15.14 -2.46 8.66
N ASP A 83 14.71 -2.55 7.40
CA ASP A 83 14.56 -1.41 6.49
C ASP A 83 13.46 -0.46 7.00
N LEU A 84 12.35 -1.00 7.50
CA LEU A 84 11.29 -0.21 8.13
C LEU A 84 11.79 0.54 9.37
N LEU A 85 12.57 -0.14 10.23
CA LEU A 85 13.15 0.51 11.39
C LEU A 85 14.13 1.61 10.99
N GLU A 86 14.97 1.39 9.97
CA GLU A 86 15.89 2.40 9.46
C GLU A 86 15.12 3.66 9.03
N ARG A 87 14.02 3.52 8.29
CA ARG A 87 13.15 4.64 7.92
C ARG A 87 12.54 5.32 9.15
N LEU A 88 12.04 4.55 10.12
CA LEU A 88 11.49 5.07 11.37
C LEU A 88 12.53 5.76 12.27
N SER A 89 13.81 5.48 12.12
CA SER A 89 14.86 6.14 12.89
C SER A 89 15.14 7.57 12.43
N GLY A 90 14.81 7.88 11.17
CA GLY A 90 15.01 9.20 10.56
C GLY A 90 13.85 10.18 10.71
N VAL A 91 12.74 9.78 11.34
CA VAL A 91 11.53 10.61 11.47
C VAL A 91 11.37 11.17 12.88
N ASP A 92 10.87 12.39 12.97
CA ASP A 92 10.36 12.98 14.20
C ASP A 92 8.95 12.44 14.47
N ARG A 93 8.84 11.51 15.43
CA ARG A 93 7.59 10.83 15.78
C ARG A 93 6.49 11.76 16.31
N ALA A 94 6.82 12.98 16.75
CA ALA A 94 5.84 13.95 17.20
C ALA A 94 5.14 14.67 16.03
N ARG A 95 5.81 14.75 14.88
CA ARG A 95 5.26 15.33 13.65
C ARG A 95 4.42 14.29 12.88
N PRO A 96 3.44 14.73 12.07
CA PRO A 96 2.70 13.83 11.18
C PRO A 96 3.64 12.94 10.37
N LEU A 97 3.33 11.65 10.32
CA LEU A 97 4.02 10.66 9.51
C LEU A 97 3.01 9.97 8.61
N TRP A 98 3.13 10.17 7.30
CA TRP A 98 2.23 9.59 6.32
C TRP A 98 2.64 8.17 5.94
N ILE A 99 1.66 7.29 5.80
CA ILE A 99 1.86 5.87 5.47
C ILE A 99 0.65 5.31 4.70
N GLU A 100 0.82 4.24 3.93
CA GLU A 100 -0.29 3.54 3.29
C GLU A 100 -1.12 2.70 4.27
N ASP A 101 -2.44 2.60 4.03
CA ASP A 101 -3.33 1.63 4.66
C ASP A 101 -3.16 0.22 4.07
N GLU A 102 -2.03 -0.41 4.37
CA GLU A 102 -1.77 -1.79 3.96
C GLU A 102 -2.30 -2.82 4.96
N SER A 103 -2.63 -4.00 4.45
CA SER A 103 -2.94 -5.13 5.33
C SER A 103 -1.68 -5.54 6.11
N ARG A 104 -1.86 -6.30 7.20
CA ARG A 104 -0.73 -6.81 7.99
C ARG A 104 0.34 -7.52 7.15
N ASN A 105 -0.06 -8.09 6.01
CA ASN A 105 0.84 -8.70 5.05
C ASN A 105 0.95 -7.85 3.78
N ILE A 106 2.18 -7.55 3.36
CA ILE A 106 2.48 -6.96 2.05
C ILE A 106 3.23 -8.02 1.26
N GLY A 107 2.51 -8.76 0.43
CA GLY A 107 3.05 -9.97 -0.18
C GLY A 107 3.47 -10.98 0.89
N LYS A 108 4.78 -11.29 0.96
CA LYS A 108 5.33 -12.19 2.00
C LYS A 108 5.84 -11.44 3.23
N CYS A 109 6.06 -10.14 3.14
CA CYS A 109 6.50 -9.30 4.25
C CYS A 109 5.35 -9.12 5.24
N VAL A 110 5.68 -9.13 6.53
CA VAL A 110 4.72 -8.98 7.63
C VAL A 110 5.05 -7.72 8.39
N ILE A 111 4.07 -6.82 8.53
CA ILE A 111 4.19 -5.62 9.35
C ILE A 111 4.27 -6.05 10.83
N PRO A 112 5.25 -5.56 11.61
CA PRO A 112 5.34 -5.80 13.05
C PRO A 112 4.01 -5.50 13.75
N GLY A 113 3.59 -6.39 14.67
CA GLY A 113 2.25 -6.33 15.26
C GLY A 113 1.98 -5.00 15.96
N GLU A 114 2.92 -4.56 16.79
CA GLU A 114 2.80 -3.31 17.54
C GLU A 114 2.70 -2.09 16.62
N PHE A 115 3.45 -2.08 15.52
CA PHE A 115 3.37 -1.00 14.53
C PHE A 115 2.07 -1.05 13.74
N TYR A 116 1.63 -2.25 13.34
CA TYR A 116 0.35 -2.44 12.65
C TYR A 116 -0.83 -1.99 13.51
N ASP A 117 -0.84 -2.30 14.80
CA ASP A 117 -1.89 -1.83 15.72
C ASP A 117 -1.93 -0.29 15.78
N ARG A 118 -0.76 0.38 15.76
CA ARG A 118 -0.69 1.84 15.65
C ARG A 118 -1.22 2.36 14.32
N MET A 119 -0.96 1.67 13.21
CA MET A 119 -1.54 2.05 11.92
C MET A 119 -3.08 1.99 11.98
N LEU A 120 -3.66 1.00 12.64
CA LEU A 120 -5.11 0.90 12.82
C LEU A 120 -5.69 1.98 13.75
N GLU A 121 -4.91 2.46 14.72
CA GLU A 121 -5.27 3.59 15.59
C GLU A 121 -5.05 4.96 14.93
N GLY A 122 -4.25 5.00 13.86
CA GLY A 122 -3.86 6.21 13.14
C GLY A 122 -5.06 6.92 12.49
N GLU A 123 -4.87 8.21 12.20
CA GLU A 123 -5.92 8.97 11.53
C GLU A 123 -5.98 8.57 10.05
N LEU A 124 -7.06 7.89 9.66
CA LEU A 124 -7.25 7.40 8.30
C LEU A 124 -7.94 8.44 7.41
N PHE A 125 -7.29 8.77 6.29
CA PHE A 125 -7.82 9.56 5.19
C PHE A 125 -8.12 8.64 4.01
N PHE A 126 -9.38 8.30 3.81
CA PHE A 126 -9.83 7.43 2.72
C PHE A 126 -10.05 8.24 1.44
N LEU A 127 -9.18 8.03 0.46
CA LEU A 127 -9.32 8.59 -0.89
C LEU A 127 -10.37 7.82 -1.69
N ASP A 128 -11.54 8.44 -1.88
CA ASP A 128 -12.60 7.88 -2.71
C ASP A 128 -12.47 8.39 -4.15
N ILE A 129 -11.99 7.50 -5.02
CA ILE A 129 -11.73 7.77 -6.44
C ILE A 129 -12.59 6.83 -7.30
N PRO A 130 -13.30 7.34 -8.32
CA PRO A 130 -14.08 6.53 -9.25
C PRO A 130 -13.30 5.35 -9.84
N VAL A 131 -13.98 4.22 -10.03
CA VAL A 131 -13.35 2.99 -10.51
C VAL A 131 -12.76 3.15 -11.92
N GLU A 132 -13.37 3.98 -12.75
CA GLU A 132 -12.93 4.27 -14.12
C GLU A 132 -11.60 5.01 -14.13
N ALA A 133 -11.42 6.00 -13.25
CA ALA A 133 -10.16 6.73 -13.10
C ALA A 133 -9.04 5.81 -12.60
N ARG A 134 -9.34 4.92 -11.65
CA ARG A 134 -8.41 3.91 -11.14
C ARG A 134 -8.05 2.86 -12.20
N ALA A 135 -9.02 2.41 -12.98
CA ALA A 135 -8.77 1.49 -14.09
C ALA A 135 -7.86 2.13 -15.15
N GLY A 136 -8.12 3.40 -15.52
CA GLY A 136 -7.24 4.16 -16.42
C GLY A 136 -5.81 4.27 -15.90
N TYR A 137 -5.64 4.58 -14.62
CA TYR A 137 -4.33 4.61 -13.97
C TYR A 137 -3.62 3.25 -14.02
N LEU A 138 -4.31 2.16 -13.69
CA LEU A 138 -3.75 0.80 -13.69
C LEU A 138 -3.36 0.33 -15.10
N VAL A 139 -4.08 0.76 -16.14
CA VAL A 139 -3.67 0.49 -17.53
C VAL A 139 -2.31 1.14 -17.79
N GLY A 140 -2.07 2.37 -17.34
CA GLY A 140 -0.75 3.03 -17.45
C GLY A 140 0.36 2.25 -16.73
N GLU A 141 0.06 1.68 -15.56
CA GLU A 141 1.03 0.94 -14.75
C GLU A 141 1.35 -0.45 -15.30
N TYR A 142 0.35 -1.18 -15.81
CA TYR A 142 0.48 -2.62 -16.08
C TYR A 142 0.33 -3.00 -17.56
N ALA A 143 -0.12 -2.13 -18.45
CA ALA A 143 -0.32 -2.50 -19.87
C ALA A 143 0.98 -2.83 -20.60
N ALA A 144 2.13 -2.40 -20.08
CA ALA A 144 3.45 -2.77 -20.60
C ALA A 144 3.91 -4.17 -20.16
N ALA A 145 3.23 -4.80 -19.19
CA ALA A 145 3.55 -6.15 -18.75
C ALA A 145 3.14 -7.19 -19.80
N GLU A 146 3.86 -8.31 -19.82
CA GLU A 146 3.54 -9.41 -20.73
C GLU A 146 2.14 -9.97 -20.42
N PRO A 147 1.27 -10.19 -21.43
CA PRO A 147 -0.10 -10.67 -21.21
C PRO A 147 -0.18 -11.95 -20.36
N GLY A 148 0.80 -12.85 -20.51
CA GLY A 148 0.91 -14.07 -19.70
C GLY A 148 1.07 -13.80 -18.20
N GLN A 149 1.79 -12.75 -17.83
CA GLN A 149 1.96 -12.34 -16.43
C GLN A 149 0.66 -11.78 -15.85
N LEU A 150 -0.05 -10.95 -16.62
CA LEU A 150 -1.36 -10.41 -16.23
C LEU A 150 -2.37 -11.54 -16.00
N LYS A 151 -2.43 -12.51 -16.92
CA LYS A 151 -3.30 -13.69 -16.79
C LYS A 151 -2.95 -14.53 -15.56
N ALA A 152 -1.66 -14.73 -15.27
CA ALA A 152 -1.23 -15.45 -14.08
C ALA A 152 -1.69 -14.73 -12.79
N CYS A 153 -1.64 -13.40 -12.76
CA CYS A 153 -2.17 -12.62 -11.63
C CYS A 153 -3.69 -12.75 -11.48
N ILE A 154 -4.45 -12.72 -12.59
CA ILE A 154 -5.91 -12.96 -12.59
C ILE A 154 -6.23 -14.36 -12.06
N ALA A 155 -5.50 -15.39 -12.51
CA ALA A 155 -5.70 -16.77 -12.06
C ALA A 155 -5.53 -16.94 -10.54
N ARG A 156 -4.61 -16.19 -9.91
CA ARG A 156 -4.42 -16.23 -8.44
C ARG A 156 -5.65 -15.77 -7.65
N ILE A 157 -6.53 -14.97 -8.25
CA ILE A 157 -7.76 -14.47 -7.61
C ILE A 157 -9.03 -15.16 -8.12
N GLU A 158 -8.92 -16.15 -9.02
CA GLU A 158 -10.03 -16.84 -9.67
C GLU A 158 -11.12 -17.29 -8.69
N LYS A 159 -10.73 -17.97 -7.61
CA LYS A 159 -11.68 -18.49 -6.59
C LYS A 159 -12.56 -17.38 -6.01
N LYS A 160 -12.03 -16.17 -5.85
CA LYS A 160 -12.74 -15.03 -5.27
C LYS A 160 -13.45 -14.19 -6.33
N LEU A 161 -12.90 -14.14 -7.54
CA LEU A 161 -13.47 -13.42 -8.67
C LEU A 161 -14.67 -14.16 -9.28
N GLY A 162 -14.65 -15.49 -9.24
CA GLY A 162 -15.63 -16.38 -9.87
C GLY A 162 -15.23 -16.78 -11.28
N GLY A 163 -15.61 -17.99 -11.71
CA GLY A 163 -15.16 -18.58 -12.99
C GLY A 163 -15.52 -17.74 -14.22
N ASP A 164 -16.75 -17.21 -14.28
CA ASP A 164 -17.20 -16.44 -15.45
C ASP A 164 -16.47 -15.09 -15.57
N ARG A 165 -16.35 -14.35 -14.47
CA ARG A 165 -15.59 -13.09 -14.43
C ARG A 165 -14.10 -13.31 -14.69
N THR A 166 -13.55 -14.43 -14.22
CA THR A 166 -12.15 -14.80 -14.51
C THR A 166 -11.96 -15.03 -16.00
N ARG A 167 -12.83 -15.83 -16.64
CA ARG A 167 -12.81 -16.07 -18.08
C ARG A 167 -12.89 -14.77 -18.87
N GLU A 168 -13.85 -13.91 -18.50
CA GLU A 168 -14.06 -12.60 -19.13
C GLU A 168 -12.82 -11.70 -19.01
N ALA A 169 -12.20 -11.63 -17.82
CA ALA A 169 -10.98 -10.85 -17.61
C ALA A 169 -9.79 -11.41 -18.42
N LEU A 170 -9.65 -12.73 -18.52
CA LEU A 170 -8.60 -13.37 -19.32
C LEU A 170 -8.79 -13.09 -20.82
N GLU A 171 -10.02 -13.17 -21.33
CA GLU A 171 -10.37 -12.82 -22.71
C GLU A 171 -10.14 -11.33 -23.01
N ALA A 172 -10.42 -10.45 -22.06
CA ALA A 172 -10.13 -9.03 -22.17
C ALA A 172 -8.61 -8.79 -22.34
N VAL A 173 -7.78 -9.49 -21.55
CA VAL A 173 -6.31 -9.45 -21.71
C VAL A 173 -5.87 -9.96 -23.09
N ASP A 174 -6.47 -11.05 -23.59
CA ASP A 174 -6.17 -11.57 -24.95
C ASP A 174 -6.48 -10.56 -26.06
N ARG A 175 -7.58 -9.82 -25.91
CA ARG A 175 -8.00 -8.76 -26.83
C ARG A 175 -7.25 -7.45 -26.61
N LYS A 176 -6.31 -7.39 -25.66
CA LYS A 176 -5.62 -6.17 -25.20
C LYS A 176 -6.56 -5.08 -24.69
N ASP A 177 -7.76 -5.47 -24.24
CA ASP A 177 -8.70 -4.61 -23.55
C ASP A 177 -8.37 -4.58 -22.04
N PHE A 178 -7.24 -3.94 -21.72
CA PHE A 178 -6.72 -3.89 -20.36
C PHE A 178 -7.61 -3.07 -19.43
N PHE A 179 -8.34 -2.10 -19.96
CA PHE A 179 -9.29 -1.31 -19.18
C PHE A 179 -10.44 -2.20 -18.68
N HIS A 180 -11.04 -2.99 -19.56
CA HIS A 180 -12.10 -3.93 -19.16
C HIS A 180 -11.58 -4.99 -18.17
N ALA A 181 -10.39 -5.53 -18.41
CA ALA A 181 -9.74 -6.44 -17.46
C ALA A 181 -9.53 -5.79 -16.07
N ALA A 182 -9.11 -4.53 -16.03
CA ALA A 182 -8.95 -3.78 -14.78
C ALA A 182 -10.31 -3.55 -14.08
N MET A 183 -11.34 -3.16 -14.81
CA MET A 183 -12.69 -2.96 -14.26
C MET A 183 -13.23 -4.23 -13.59
N ILE A 184 -13.10 -5.39 -14.24
CA ILE A 184 -13.54 -6.67 -13.69
C ILE A 184 -12.79 -7.02 -12.41
N THR A 185 -11.46 -6.88 -12.42
CA THR A 185 -10.62 -7.24 -11.27
C THR A 185 -10.76 -6.28 -10.10
N LEU A 186 -10.91 -4.98 -10.35
CA LEU A 186 -11.13 -3.96 -9.32
C LEU A 186 -12.40 -4.20 -8.51
N HIS A 187 -13.49 -4.69 -9.12
CA HIS A 187 -14.70 -5.01 -8.38
C HIS A 187 -14.45 -6.01 -7.23
N TYR A 188 -13.53 -6.96 -7.40
CA TYR A 188 -13.15 -7.88 -6.33
C TYR A 188 -12.34 -7.15 -5.24
N TYR A 189 -11.33 -6.36 -5.64
CA TYR A 189 -10.48 -5.63 -4.70
C TYR A 189 -11.25 -4.61 -3.87
N ASP A 190 -12.17 -3.87 -4.48
CA ASP A 190 -13.00 -2.89 -3.79
C ASP A 190 -13.82 -3.56 -2.68
N ARG A 191 -14.46 -4.70 -2.96
CA ARG A 191 -15.22 -5.45 -1.95
C ARG A 191 -14.34 -5.93 -0.81
N ALA A 192 -13.16 -6.47 -1.12
CA ALA A 192 -12.23 -6.96 -0.11
C ALA A 192 -11.67 -5.82 0.76
N TYR A 193 -11.34 -4.68 0.14
CA TYR A 193 -10.85 -3.50 0.84
C TYR A 193 -11.92 -2.92 1.76
N MET A 194 -13.16 -2.70 1.27
CA MET A 194 -14.24 -2.13 2.09
C MET A 194 -14.55 -3.01 3.31
N TYR A 195 -14.55 -4.35 3.15
CA TYR A 195 -14.70 -5.26 4.28
C TYR A 195 -13.58 -5.10 5.33
N SER A 196 -12.32 -4.95 4.88
CA SER A 196 -11.19 -4.72 5.77
C SER A 196 -11.27 -3.36 6.46
N LEU A 197 -11.63 -2.31 5.71
CA LEU A 197 -11.82 -0.95 6.18
C LEU A 197 -12.84 -0.90 7.32
N GLU A 198 -14.05 -1.43 7.09
CA GLU A 198 -15.13 -1.45 8.08
C GLU A 198 -14.79 -2.29 9.32
N LYS A 199 -14.00 -3.35 9.15
CA LYS A 199 -13.56 -4.21 10.25
C LYS A 199 -12.49 -3.54 11.12
N ASN A 200 -11.51 -2.91 10.49
CA ASN A 200 -10.29 -2.46 11.17
C ASN A 200 -10.37 -0.99 11.62
N HIS A 201 -11.12 -0.16 10.89
CA HIS A 201 -11.17 1.28 11.11
C HIS A 201 -12.59 1.72 11.49
N LYS A 202 -12.77 2.13 12.76
CA LYS A 202 -14.08 2.56 13.27
C LYS A 202 -14.51 3.94 12.75
N ARG A 203 -13.56 4.79 12.40
CA ARG A 203 -13.77 6.15 11.90
C ARG A 203 -12.67 6.46 10.89
N TYR A 204 -13.04 7.10 9.80
CA TYR A 204 -12.11 7.59 8.78
C TYR A 204 -12.69 8.83 8.12
N ARG A 205 -11.82 9.69 7.59
CA ARG A 205 -12.20 10.90 6.84
C ARG A 205 -12.26 10.54 5.36
N VAL A 206 -13.41 10.73 4.73
CA VAL A 206 -13.57 10.51 3.28
C VAL A 206 -13.11 11.76 2.53
N ILE A 207 -12.16 11.57 1.62
CA ILE A 207 -11.62 12.60 0.74
C ILE A 207 -11.97 12.21 -0.71
N SER A 208 -12.96 12.88 -1.28
CA SER A 208 -13.38 12.62 -2.65
C SER A 208 -12.42 13.25 -3.66
N SER A 209 -12.02 12.49 -4.67
CA SER A 209 -11.26 12.99 -5.83
C SER A 209 -11.75 12.36 -7.12
N GLY A 210 -11.84 13.14 -8.19
CA GLY A 210 -12.24 12.66 -9.51
C GLY A 210 -11.11 12.01 -10.31
N VAL A 211 -9.86 12.10 -9.85
CA VAL A 211 -8.66 11.73 -10.62
C VAL A 211 -7.63 11.01 -9.76
N VAL A 212 -6.83 10.16 -10.41
CA VAL A 212 -5.62 9.60 -9.82
C VAL A 212 -4.44 10.51 -10.20
N ASP A 213 -4.24 11.56 -9.40
CA ASP A 213 -3.12 12.50 -9.57
C ASP A 213 -2.44 12.74 -8.21
N ALA A 214 -1.13 12.56 -8.17
CA ALA A 214 -0.37 12.62 -6.92
C ALA A 214 -0.39 14.02 -6.29
N GLY A 215 -0.28 15.08 -7.09
CA GLY A 215 -0.22 16.45 -6.60
C GLY A 215 -1.57 16.96 -6.11
N ILE A 216 -2.63 16.72 -6.89
CA ILE A 216 -4.00 17.07 -6.51
C ILE A 216 -4.40 16.33 -5.24
N ASN A 217 -4.17 15.02 -5.18
CA ASN A 217 -4.61 14.22 -4.05
C ASN A 217 -3.76 14.48 -2.79
N ALA A 218 -2.45 14.75 -2.92
CA ALA A 218 -1.62 15.20 -1.80
C ALA A 218 -2.12 16.52 -1.22
N ALA A 219 -2.46 17.51 -2.06
CA ALA A 219 -3.00 18.79 -1.61
C ALA A 219 -4.35 18.61 -0.87
N LEU A 220 -5.23 17.73 -1.37
CA LEU A 220 -6.48 17.39 -0.70
C LEU A 220 -6.23 16.80 0.70
N LEU A 221 -5.28 15.88 0.83
CA LEU A 221 -4.90 15.29 2.11
C LEU A 221 -4.36 16.34 3.09
N GLN A 222 -3.45 17.21 2.64
CA GLN A 222 -2.87 18.27 3.49
C GLN A 222 -3.93 19.28 3.97
N ASN A 223 -4.83 19.71 3.10
CA ASN A 223 -5.92 20.63 3.48
C ASN A 223 -6.83 20.02 4.56
N ASN A 224 -7.04 18.71 4.51
CA ASN A 224 -7.86 17.98 5.48
C ASN A 224 -7.11 17.62 6.77
N LEU A 225 -5.78 17.69 6.76
CA LEU A 225 -4.95 17.56 7.96
C LEU A 225 -5.03 18.83 8.83
N SER A 226 -4.97 20.02 8.22
CA SER A 226 -5.03 21.31 8.94
C SER A 226 -6.41 21.68 9.47
N SER A 227 -7.46 20.96 9.08
CA SER A 227 -8.86 21.23 9.46
C SER A 227 -9.33 20.45 10.71
N GLY A 228 -8.41 19.81 11.44
CA GLY A 228 -8.67 18.92 12.58
C GLY A 228 -8.25 19.47 13.93
#